data_AF-A0A973NP80-F1
#
_entry.id   AF-A0A973NP80-F1
#
_cell.length_a   1.000
_cell.length_b   1.000
_cell.length_c   1.000
_cell.angle_alpha   90.00
_cell.angle_beta   90.00
_cell.angle_gamma   90.00
#
_symmetry.space_group_name_H-M   'P 1'
#
loop_
_entity.id
_entity.type
_entity.pdbx_description
1 polymer ?
#
loop_
_entity_poly.entity_id
_entity_poly.type
_entity_poly.pdbx_seq_one_letter_code
_entity_poly.pdbx_strand_id
1 'polypeptide(L)'
;MYDAYIRSGVPGANQNVPRRFDQLAATLSNFASIDQCLDFHRADPALVMLGKCAVATEIFVAESESKLREELASGPLPDVWLRRLLYLMTDGVQAENAARIFSNVSFICFNYDRAIEVFFHRAMQTLVSGGGGPDLRIWHPYGALGGAGPADAGIISPPPSFGLRRVHPEDILAAARRLRTFTEGMEDQQERDAIRAELMSAQQVIFLGFGFLEANMRLLQLGPDRSASGYLMGTVFKMPDPNVSYVRNLIATSFGPAKDPSQIYRRLELVNLSASDFLWHYGQVLRS
;
A
#
# COMPACT_ATOMS: atom_id res chain seq x y z
N MET A 1 3.73 2.49 -26.76
CA MET A 1 3.57 1.45 -25.73
C MET A 1 3.63 0.06 -26.35
N TYR A 2 2.78 -0.24 -27.35
CA TYR A 2 2.78 -1.53 -28.07
C TYR A 2 4.15 -2.02 -28.51
N ASP A 3 4.97 -1.17 -29.14
CA ASP A 3 6.28 -1.61 -29.62
C ASP A 3 7.25 -1.97 -28.48
N ALA A 4 7.19 -1.26 -27.35
CA ALA A 4 8.00 -1.58 -26.16
C ALA A 4 7.54 -2.91 -25.54
N TYR A 5 6.22 -3.13 -25.46
CA TYR A 5 5.64 -4.38 -25.01
C TYR A 5 5.99 -5.57 -25.91
N ILE A 6 5.94 -5.40 -27.23
CA ILE A 6 6.36 -6.42 -28.21
C ILE A 6 7.86 -6.74 -28.06
N ARG A 7 8.71 -5.71 -27.89
CA ARG A 7 10.15 -5.88 -27.65
C ARG A 7 10.50 -6.42 -26.26
N SER A 8 9.54 -6.47 -25.33
CA SER A 8 9.79 -6.87 -23.94
C SER A 8 10.24 -8.32 -23.77
N GLY A 9 10.04 -9.16 -24.79
CA GLY A 9 10.35 -10.59 -24.77
C GLY A 9 9.35 -11.45 -23.99
N VAL A 10 8.22 -10.88 -23.54
CA VAL A 10 7.18 -11.64 -22.82
C VAL A 10 6.55 -12.68 -23.76
N PRO A 11 6.45 -13.96 -23.35
CA PRO A 11 5.85 -15.00 -24.17
C PRO A 11 4.43 -14.62 -24.62
N GLY A 12 4.19 -14.59 -25.94
CA GLY A 12 2.90 -14.23 -26.52
C GLY A 12 2.67 -12.74 -26.79
N ALA A 13 3.65 -11.86 -26.51
CA ALA A 13 3.51 -10.40 -26.68
C ALA A 13 3.27 -9.94 -28.14
N ASN A 14 3.66 -10.75 -29.13
CA ASN A 14 3.46 -10.44 -30.56
C ASN A 14 2.01 -10.67 -31.04
N GLN A 15 1.12 -11.16 -30.17
CA GLN A 15 -0.27 -11.44 -30.52
C GLN A 15 -1.14 -10.20 -30.31
N ASN A 16 -1.99 -9.90 -31.31
CA ASN A 16 -2.92 -8.76 -31.40
C ASN A 16 -3.26 -8.07 -30.05
N VAL A 17 -2.44 -7.09 -29.68
CA VAL A 17 -2.48 -6.44 -28.36
C VAL A 17 -3.79 -5.69 -28.12
N PRO A 18 -4.37 -4.94 -29.08
CA PRO A 18 -5.68 -4.31 -28.90
C PRO A 18 -6.77 -5.30 -28.47
N ARG A 19 -6.85 -6.46 -29.13
CA ARG A 19 -7.83 -7.50 -28.79
C ARG A 19 -7.65 -8.04 -27.37
N ARG A 20 -6.40 -8.17 -26.91
CA ARG A 20 -6.09 -8.61 -25.53
C ARG A 20 -6.48 -7.56 -24.50
N PHE A 21 -6.32 -6.27 -24.82
CA PHE A 21 -6.83 -5.18 -23.98
C PHE A 21 -8.35 -5.22 -23.88
N ASP A 22 -9.06 -5.38 -25.01
CA ASP A 22 -10.52 -5.49 -25.00
C ASP A 22 -11.00 -6.68 -24.18
N GLN A 23 -10.29 -7.81 -24.27
CA GLN A 23 -10.56 -8.99 -23.46
C GLN A 23 -10.40 -8.70 -21.96
N LEU A 24 -9.30 -8.06 -21.55
CA LEU A 24 -9.06 -7.71 -20.15
C LEU A 24 -10.11 -6.71 -19.63
N ALA A 25 -10.41 -5.67 -20.42
CA ALA A 25 -11.41 -4.66 -20.06
C ALA A 25 -12.81 -5.27 -19.91
N ALA A 26 -13.18 -6.21 -20.79
CA ALA A 26 -14.46 -6.91 -20.73
C ALA A 26 -14.58 -7.85 -19.52
N THR A 27 -13.48 -8.40 -19.00
CA THR A 27 -13.52 -9.32 -17.86
C THR A 27 -13.36 -8.62 -16.51
N LEU A 28 -12.74 -7.43 -16.47
CA LEU A 28 -12.38 -6.73 -15.22
C LEU A 28 -13.57 -6.51 -14.27
N SER A 29 -14.75 -6.19 -14.79
CA SER A 29 -15.96 -5.94 -13.98
C SER A 29 -16.50 -7.18 -13.27
N ASN A 30 -16.01 -8.38 -13.59
CA ASN A 30 -16.41 -9.64 -12.94
C ASN A 30 -15.56 -9.97 -11.70
N PHE A 31 -14.57 -9.14 -11.36
CA PHE A 31 -13.65 -9.36 -10.24
C PHE A 31 -13.73 -8.23 -9.23
N ALA A 32 -13.43 -8.51 -7.95
CA ALA A 32 -13.46 -7.49 -6.91
C ALA A 32 -12.22 -6.58 -6.92
N SER A 33 -11.14 -7.01 -7.58
CA SER A 33 -9.95 -6.20 -7.83
C SER A 33 -9.25 -6.58 -9.13
N ILE A 34 -8.39 -5.70 -9.63
CA ILE A 34 -7.52 -5.99 -10.77
C ILE A 34 -6.62 -7.19 -10.49
N ASP A 35 -6.11 -7.34 -9.26
CA ASP A 35 -5.23 -8.45 -8.90
C ASP A 35 -5.92 -9.81 -8.99
N GLN A 36 -7.19 -9.90 -8.58
CA GLN A 36 -7.99 -11.11 -8.76
C GLN A 36 -8.19 -11.43 -10.25
N CYS A 37 -8.40 -10.41 -11.07
CA CYS A 37 -8.53 -10.57 -12.52
C CYS A 37 -7.22 -11.10 -13.14
N LEU A 38 -6.07 -10.52 -12.76
CA LEU A 38 -4.76 -10.93 -13.27
C LEU A 38 -4.37 -12.34 -12.79
N ASP A 39 -4.65 -12.69 -11.53
CA ASP A 39 -4.42 -14.05 -11.01
C ASP A 39 -5.29 -15.09 -11.73
N PHE A 40 -6.57 -14.78 -11.98
CA PHE A 40 -7.44 -15.66 -12.78
C PHE A 40 -6.86 -15.95 -14.17
N HIS A 41 -6.18 -14.96 -14.77
CA HIS A 41 -5.53 -15.07 -16.07
C HIS A 41 -4.05 -15.45 -16.02
N ARG A 42 -3.52 -15.92 -14.88
CA ARG A 42 -2.08 -16.20 -14.68
C ARG A 42 -1.44 -17.15 -15.71
N ALA A 43 -2.25 -18.02 -16.33
CA ALA A 43 -1.80 -18.93 -17.38
C ALA A 43 -1.49 -18.23 -18.72
N ASP A 44 -1.84 -16.95 -18.88
CA ASP A 44 -1.48 -16.11 -20.02
C ASP A 44 -0.54 -14.96 -19.56
N PRO A 45 0.79 -15.21 -19.51
CA PRO A 45 1.77 -14.22 -19.06
C PRO A 45 1.73 -12.90 -19.85
N ALA A 46 1.37 -12.96 -21.13
CA ALA A 46 1.20 -11.77 -21.96
C ALA A 46 0.01 -10.94 -21.50
N LEU A 47 -1.15 -11.55 -21.21
CA LEU A 47 -2.31 -10.82 -20.69
C LEU A 47 -2.04 -10.24 -19.30
N VAL A 48 -1.36 -11.00 -18.42
CA VAL A 48 -0.96 -10.51 -17.09
C VAL A 48 -0.05 -9.30 -17.20
N MET A 49 1.00 -9.37 -18.03
CA MET A 49 1.90 -8.23 -18.22
C MET A 49 1.16 -7.02 -18.80
N LEU A 50 0.24 -7.25 -19.73
CA LEU A 50 -0.57 -6.18 -20.31
C LEU A 50 -1.41 -5.48 -19.25
N GLY A 51 -2.02 -6.25 -18.36
CA GLY A 51 -2.77 -5.70 -17.22
C GLY A 51 -1.89 -4.95 -16.22
N LYS A 52 -0.69 -5.46 -15.90
CA LYS A 52 0.29 -4.73 -15.09
C LYS A 52 0.71 -3.40 -15.74
N CYS A 53 0.91 -3.39 -17.06
CA CYS A 53 1.16 -2.15 -17.81
C CYS A 53 -0.03 -1.18 -17.73
N ALA A 54 -1.27 -1.69 -17.79
CA ALA A 54 -2.47 -0.87 -17.63
C ALA A 54 -2.51 -0.22 -16.25
N VAL A 55 -2.32 -1.01 -15.18
CA VAL A 55 -2.24 -0.51 -13.79
C VAL A 55 -1.16 0.56 -13.64
N ALA A 56 0.06 0.28 -14.12
CA ALA A 56 1.16 1.25 -14.06
C ALA A 56 0.81 2.54 -14.81
N THR A 57 0.18 2.44 -15.99
CA THR A 57 -0.25 3.60 -16.78
C THR A 57 -1.28 4.45 -16.04
N GLU A 58 -2.33 3.83 -15.51
CA GLU A 58 -3.39 4.52 -14.76
C GLU A 58 -2.82 5.23 -13.52
N ILE A 59 -1.90 4.59 -12.80
CA ILE A 59 -1.27 5.21 -11.63
C ILE A 59 -0.38 6.38 -12.05
N PHE A 60 0.40 6.25 -13.13
CA PHE A 60 1.19 7.38 -13.63
C PHE A 60 0.31 8.57 -14.01
N VAL A 61 -0.84 8.34 -14.65
CA VAL A 61 -1.83 9.38 -14.97
C VAL A 61 -2.35 10.00 -13.67
N ALA A 62 -2.83 9.19 -12.73
CA ALA A 62 -3.38 9.65 -11.46
C ALA A 62 -2.36 10.46 -10.63
N GLU A 63 -1.10 10.00 -10.55
CA GLU A 63 -0.02 10.76 -9.92
C GLU A 63 0.24 12.09 -10.64
N SER A 64 0.17 12.10 -11.99
CA SER A 64 0.36 13.31 -12.79
C SER A 64 -0.74 14.36 -12.61
N GLU A 65 -1.92 13.92 -12.18
CA GLU A 65 -3.09 14.77 -11.90
C GLU A 65 -3.28 15.04 -10.41
N SER A 66 -2.47 14.40 -9.55
CA SER A 66 -2.60 14.52 -8.11
C SER A 66 -2.23 15.92 -7.61
N LYS A 67 -2.93 16.38 -6.58
CA LYS A 67 -2.57 17.61 -5.83
C LYS A 67 -1.14 17.53 -5.29
N LEU A 68 -0.70 16.33 -4.90
CA LEU A 68 0.65 16.09 -4.41
C LEU A 68 1.71 16.50 -5.44
N ARG A 69 1.44 16.37 -6.74
CA ARG A 69 2.36 16.85 -7.79
C ARG A 69 2.40 18.38 -7.89
N GLU A 70 1.25 19.04 -7.92
CA GLU A 70 1.19 20.51 -7.98
C GLU A 70 1.92 21.11 -6.78
N GLU A 71 1.63 20.52 -5.63
CA GLU A 71 2.27 20.72 -4.36
C GLU A 71 3.54 19.85 -4.23
N LEU A 72 4.31 19.61 -5.29
CA LEU A 72 5.73 19.21 -5.17
C LEU A 72 6.63 20.34 -5.65
N ALA A 73 6.13 21.17 -6.58
CA ALA A 73 6.90 22.21 -7.23
C ALA A 73 7.25 23.41 -6.32
N SER A 74 6.37 23.79 -5.37
CA SER A 74 6.61 24.92 -4.44
C SER A 74 5.50 25.19 -3.42
N GLY A 75 4.34 24.51 -3.48
CA GLY A 75 3.19 24.77 -2.60
C GLY A 75 3.34 24.25 -1.16
N PRO A 76 2.39 24.53 -0.26
CA PRO A 76 2.30 23.88 1.06
C PRO A 76 2.15 22.36 0.93
N LEU A 77 2.16 21.62 2.05
CA LEU A 77 1.77 20.20 2.03
C LEU A 77 0.26 20.06 1.90
N PRO A 78 -0.23 19.06 1.12
CA PRO A 78 -1.66 18.95 0.84
C PRO A 78 -2.43 18.62 2.12
N ASP A 79 -3.62 19.19 2.23
CA ASP A 79 -4.53 18.87 3.33
C ASP A 79 -5.22 17.52 3.09
N VAL A 80 -4.46 16.47 3.38
CA VAL A 80 -4.86 15.07 3.26
C VAL A 80 -4.57 14.33 4.57
N TRP A 81 -5.11 13.13 4.70
CA TRP A 81 -4.95 12.29 5.91
C TRP A 81 -3.48 12.09 6.32
N LEU A 82 -2.54 12.04 5.36
CA LEU A 82 -1.10 11.95 5.61
C LEU A 82 -0.54 13.16 6.37
N ARG A 83 -1.06 14.37 6.11
CA ARG A 83 -0.68 15.59 6.85
C ARG A 83 -1.13 15.50 8.30
N ARG A 84 -2.31 14.94 8.56
CA ARG A 84 -2.77 14.69 9.92
C ARG A 84 -1.89 13.67 10.64
N LEU A 85 -1.50 12.60 9.96
CA LEU A 85 -0.59 11.61 10.52
C LEU A 85 0.80 12.23 10.81
N LEU A 86 1.32 13.06 9.91
CA LEU A 86 2.56 13.81 10.15
C LEU A 86 2.47 14.62 11.44
N TYR A 87 1.39 15.38 11.65
CA TYR A 87 1.19 16.15 12.88
C TYR A 87 1.25 15.29 14.14
N LEU A 88 0.67 14.08 14.11
CA LEU A 88 0.73 13.14 15.24
C LEU A 88 2.16 12.64 15.49
N MET A 89 2.92 12.37 14.43
CA MET A 89 4.29 11.87 14.53
C MET A 89 5.32 12.94 14.92
N THR A 90 5.07 14.21 14.58
CA THR A 90 5.95 15.33 14.93
C THR A 90 5.64 15.94 16.29
N ASP A 91 4.49 15.63 16.89
CA ASP A 91 4.09 16.24 18.14
C ASP A 91 5.05 15.90 19.28
N GLY A 92 5.52 16.92 20.00
CA GLY A 92 6.54 16.76 21.05
C GLY A 92 7.95 16.41 20.54
N VAL A 93 8.18 16.31 19.22
CA VAL A 93 9.50 16.05 18.64
C VAL A 93 10.20 17.36 18.32
N GLN A 94 11.37 17.58 18.92
CA GLN A 94 12.22 18.73 18.63
C GLN A 94 12.99 18.54 17.31
N ALA A 95 13.36 19.63 16.65
CA ALA A 95 14.02 19.59 15.33
C ALA A 95 15.34 18.79 15.34
N GLU A 96 16.10 18.87 16.43
CA GLU A 96 17.35 18.13 16.63
C GLU A 96 17.12 16.61 16.71
N ASN A 97 15.89 16.20 17.03
CA ASN A 97 15.46 14.81 17.13
C ASN A 97 14.61 14.36 15.93
N ALA A 98 14.61 15.10 14.82
CA ALA A 98 13.79 14.79 13.65
C ALA A 98 14.03 13.37 13.09
N ALA A 99 15.20 12.78 13.33
CA ALA A 99 15.51 11.40 13.00
C ALA A 99 14.57 10.36 13.66
N ARG A 100 13.83 10.76 14.70
CA ARG A 100 12.91 9.88 15.45
C ARG A 100 11.45 9.98 15.02
N ILE A 101 11.09 10.88 14.09
CA ILE A 101 9.69 11.13 13.70
C ILE A 101 8.98 9.83 13.25
N PHE A 102 9.68 8.93 12.56
CA PHE A 102 9.10 7.68 12.07
C PHE A 102 9.45 6.44 12.90
N SER A 103 10.11 6.59 14.06
CA SER A 103 10.64 5.42 14.80
C SER A 103 9.57 4.45 15.30
N ASN A 104 8.32 4.90 15.41
CA ASN A 104 7.21 4.15 15.99
C ASN A 104 6.09 3.86 14.97
N VAL A 105 6.34 4.10 13.68
CA VAL A 105 5.34 3.92 12.63
C VAL A 105 5.95 3.11 11.49
N SER A 106 5.25 2.04 11.09
CA SER A 106 5.52 1.30 9.86
C SER A 106 4.23 1.17 9.06
N PHE A 107 4.36 1.21 7.74
CA PHE A 107 3.26 1.00 6.81
C PHE A 107 3.37 -0.37 6.17
N ILE A 108 2.23 -1.03 5.99
CA ILE A 108 2.08 -2.15 5.06
C ILE A 108 1.10 -1.67 3.99
N CYS A 109 1.64 -1.26 2.84
CA CYS A 109 0.90 -0.65 1.75
C CYS A 109 0.60 -1.70 0.67
N PHE A 110 -0.69 -1.91 0.39
CA PHE A 110 -1.13 -2.80 -0.68
C PHE A 110 -1.42 -2.05 -1.99
N ASN A 111 -1.27 -0.72 -1.97
CA ASN A 111 -1.39 0.11 -3.17
C ASN A 111 -0.04 0.18 -3.87
N TYR A 112 -0.08 0.24 -5.20
CA TYR A 112 1.12 0.32 -6.05
C TYR A 112 1.68 1.74 -6.21
N ASP A 113 0.88 2.77 -5.87
CA ASP A 113 1.27 4.17 -5.99
C ASP A 113 2.32 4.58 -4.94
N ARG A 114 2.93 5.73 -5.17
CA ARG A 114 4.06 6.24 -4.35
C ARG A 114 3.65 7.42 -3.45
N ALA A 115 2.36 7.60 -3.20
CA ALA A 115 1.86 8.82 -2.57
C ALA A 115 2.38 8.99 -1.13
N ILE A 116 2.50 7.89 -0.37
CA ILE A 116 2.98 7.90 1.02
C ILE A 116 4.44 8.37 1.07
N GLU A 117 5.29 7.73 0.25
CA GLU A 117 6.72 8.00 0.13
C GLU A 117 6.96 9.46 -0.26
N VAL A 118 6.28 9.91 -1.31
CA VAL A 118 6.45 11.25 -1.87
C VAL A 118 5.98 12.31 -0.89
N PHE A 119 4.84 12.08 -0.23
CA PHE A 119 4.33 12.99 0.78
C PHE A 119 5.32 13.15 1.93
N PHE A 120 5.78 12.04 2.52
CA PHE A 120 6.69 12.10 3.66
C PHE A 120 8.08 12.58 3.29
N HIS A 121 8.59 12.25 2.09
CA HIS A 121 9.83 12.81 1.57
C HIS A 121 9.78 14.34 1.56
N ARG A 122 8.71 14.90 0.97
CA ARG A 122 8.53 16.35 0.88
C ARG A 122 8.32 16.99 2.25
N ALA A 123 7.54 16.33 3.10
CA ALA A 123 7.31 16.79 4.46
C ALA A 123 8.64 16.93 5.23
N MET A 124 9.51 15.92 5.12
CA MET A 124 10.81 15.94 5.78
C MET A 124 11.75 17.01 5.21
N GLN A 125 11.74 17.25 3.89
CA GLN A 125 12.48 18.38 3.30
C GLN A 125 12.05 19.74 3.84
N THR A 126 10.79 19.87 4.24
CA THR A 126 10.24 21.11 4.83
C THR A 126 10.60 21.23 6.31
N LEU A 127 10.63 20.11 7.03
CA LEU A 127 10.86 20.08 8.49
C LEU A 127 12.35 20.08 8.87
N VAL A 128 13.22 19.53 8.02
CA VAL A 128 14.65 19.31 8.35
C VAL A 128 15.54 19.96 7.28
N SER A 129 16.29 20.97 7.70
CA SER A 129 17.34 21.57 6.88
C SER A 129 18.54 20.62 6.80
N GLY A 130 18.80 20.02 5.62
CA GLY A 130 19.99 19.17 5.44
C GLY A 130 19.84 17.93 4.55
N GLY A 131 18.65 17.67 4.01
CA GLY A 131 18.47 16.70 2.91
C GLY A 131 18.43 15.22 3.30
N GLY A 132 18.63 14.86 4.57
CA GLY A 132 18.40 13.51 5.10
C GLY A 132 17.15 13.48 5.98
N GLY A 133 16.07 12.88 5.48
CA GLY A 133 14.90 12.57 6.30
C GLY A 133 15.12 11.26 7.08
N PRO A 134 14.44 11.06 8.23
CA PRO A 134 14.37 9.75 8.89
C PRO A 134 13.86 8.65 7.95
N ASP A 135 14.35 7.44 8.17
CA ASP A 135 13.89 6.25 7.46
C ASP A 135 12.43 5.94 7.83
N LEU A 136 11.55 5.90 6.84
CA LEU A 136 10.17 5.45 7.01
C LEU A 136 10.03 4.04 6.45
N ARG A 137 9.67 3.10 7.32
CA ARG A 137 9.48 1.71 6.92
C ARG A 137 8.12 1.50 6.25
N ILE A 138 8.14 1.27 4.94
CA ILE A 138 6.96 0.93 4.13
C ILE A 138 7.20 -0.43 3.47
N TRP A 139 6.34 -1.39 3.77
CA TRP A 139 6.29 -2.69 3.13
C TRP A 139 5.31 -2.63 1.95
N HIS A 140 5.73 -3.14 0.78
CA HIS A 140 4.91 -3.24 -0.43
C HIS A 140 4.79 -4.70 -0.85
N PRO A 141 3.88 -5.49 -0.26
CA PRO A 141 3.86 -6.93 -0.47
C PRO A 141 3.62 -7.32 -1.94
N TYR A 142 3.00 -6.41 -2.70
CA TYR A 142 2.72 -6.56 -4.12
C TYR A 142 3.65 -5.71 -5.02
N GLY A 143 4.71 -5.12 -4.45
CA GLY A 143 5.58 -4.17 -5.13
C GLY A 143 4.94 -2.79 -5.33
N ALA A 144 5.69 -1.89 -5.96
CA ALA A 144 5.27 -0.51 -6.21
C ALA A 144 5.84 0.02 -7.53
N LEU A 145 5.29 1.13 -8.04
CA LEU A 145 5.75 1.77 -9.28
C LEU A 145 7.21 2.23 -9.21
N GLY A 146 7.68 2.60 -8.01
CA GLY A 146 9.05 3.06 -7.76
C GLY A 146 9.62 2.44 -6.49
N GLY A 147 10.89 2.73 -6.21
CA GLY A 147 11.64 2.03 -5.18
C GLY A 147 12.38 0.82 -5.76
N ALA A 148 13.56 0.56 -5.22
CA ALA A 148 14.26 -0.68 -5.45
C ALA A 148 13.59 -1.79 -4.61
N GLY A 149 13.92 -3.06 -4.85
CA GLY A 149 13.11 -4.22 -4.42
C GLY A 149 12.96 -4.39 -2.90
N PRO A 150 12.54 -5.57 -2.42
CA PRO A 150 12.33 -5.84 -0.98
C PRO A 150 13.53 -5.52 -0.06
N ALA A 151 14.73 -5.42 -0.62
CA ALA A 151 15.96 -5.05 0.09
C ALA A 151 16.05 -3.55 0.47
N ASP A 152 15.18 -2.69 -0.07
CA ASP A 152 15.21 -1.24 0.12
C ASP A 152 14.10 -0.72 1.05
N ALA A 153 13.44 -1.63 1.78
CA ALA A 153 12.47 -1.30 2.81
C ALA A 153 13.07 -0.32 3.83
N GLY A 154 12.58 0.93 3.85
CA GLY A 154 12.97 1.94 4.83
C GLY A 154 13.61 3.20 4.29
N ILE A 155 14.13 3.21 3.05
CA ILE A 155 14.79 4.42 2.54
C ILE A 155 13.79 5.29 1.80
N ILE A 156 13.51 6.48 2.34
CA ILE A 156 12.81 7.55 1.61
C ILE A 156 13.76 8.14 0.55
N SER A 157 14.12 7.34 -0.45
CA SER A 157 14.84 7.85 -1.61
C SER A 157 13.86 8.62 -2.50
N PRO A 158 14.26 9.78 -3.07
CA PRO A 158 13.39 10.53 -3.95
C PRO A 158 12.96 9.61 -5.09
N PRO A 159 11.65 9.35 -5.31
CA PRO A 159 11.25 8.63 -6.50
C PRO A 159 11.57 9.55 -7.68
N PRO A 160 12.50 9.20 -8.57
CA PRO A 160 13.06 10.12 -9.56
C PRO A 160 12.05 10.59 -10.63
N SER A 161 10.75 10.26 -10.48
CA SER A 161 9.73 10.37 -11.53
C SER A 161 8.28 10.40 -11.04
N PHE A 162 7.97 11.00 -9.89
CA PHE A 162 6.57 11.12 -9.47
C PHE A 162 5.79 12.13 -10.33
N GLY A 163 4.60 11.74 -10.80
CA GLY A 163 3.68 12.63 -11.51
C GLY A 163 4.24 13.23 -12.82
N LEU A 164 5.05 12.48 -13.57
CA LEU A 164 5.55 12.94 -14.87
C LEU A 164 4.40 13.21 -15.84
N ARG A 165 4.39 14.39 -16.49
CA ARG A 165 3.40 14.72 -17.54
C ARG A 165 3.51 13.84 -18.78
N ARG A 166 4.68 13.23 -19.00
CA ARG A 166 4.96 12.33 -20.10
C ARG A 166 5.71 11.13 -19.53
N VAL A 167 5.15 9.95 -19.73
CA VAL A 167 5.76 8.69 -19.32
C VAL A 167 6.14 7.93 -20.56
N HIS A 168 7.39 7.47 -20.63
CA HIS A 168 7.84 6.68 -21.78
C HIS A 168 7.33 5.24 -21.65
N PRO A 169 7.04 4.57 -22.78
CA PRO A 169 6.66 3.16 -22.79
C PRO A 169 7.59 2.24 -21.99
N GLU A 170 8.88 2.51 -21.99
CA GLU A 170 9.88 1.72 -21.28
C GLU A 170 9.77 1.90 -19.75
N ASP A 171 9.35 3.08 -19.28
CA ASP A 171 9.09 3.35 -17.86
C ASP A 171 7.86 2.58 -17.37
N ILE A 172 6.80 2.53 -18.19
CA ILE A 172 5.59 1.75 -17.92
C ILE A 172 5.93 0.28 -17.81
N LEU A 173 6.72 -0.25 -18.75
CA LEU A 173 7.11 -1.65 -18.75
C LEU A 173 8.02 -1.97 -17.56
N ALA A 174 8.96 -1.07 -17.21
CA ALA A 174 9.82 -1.23 -16.04
C ALA A 174 9.00 -1.24 -14.74
N ALA A 175 8.02 -0.34 -14.60
CA ALA A 175 7.12 -0.30 -13.46
C ALA A 175 6.24 -1.56 -13.40
N ALA A 176 5.63 -1.95 -14.52
CA ALA A 176 4.79 -3.15 -14.61
C ALA A 176 5.53 -4.42 -14.16
N ARG A 177 6.83 -4.55 -14.47
CA ARG A 177 7.66 -5.69 -14.01
C ARG A 177 7.90 -5.72 -12.50
N ARG A 178 7.80 -4.59 -11.81
CA ARG A 178 7.92 -4.51 -10.34
C ARG A 178 6.63 -4.87 -9.63
N LEU A 179 5.49 -4.78 -10.31
CA LEU A 179 4.20 -5.15 -9.74
C LEU A 179 4.10 -6.68 -9.65
N ARG A 180 3.66 -7.15 -8.49
CA ARG A 180 3.43 -8.56 -8.19
C ARG A 180 1.94 -8.76 -7.99
N THR A 181 1.39 -9.74 -8.68
CA THR A 181 0.03 -10.27 -8.43
C THR A 181 -0.02 -10.98 -7.07
N PHE A 182 -1.23 -11.30 -6.61
CA PHE A 182 -1.43 -11.97 -5.32
C PHE A 182 -0.58 -13.24 -5.14
N THR A 183 -0.46 -14.08 -6.16
CA THR A 183 0.35 -15.30 -6.07
C THR A 183 1.83 -14.99 -6.02
N GLU A 184 2.31 -14.04 -6.83
CA GLU A 184 3.73 -13.66 -6.86
C GLU A 184 4.18 -13.03 -5.53
N GLY A 185 3.34 -12.18 -4.91
CA GLY A 185 3.65 -11.58 -3.61
C GLY A 185 3.61 -12.59 -2.44
N MET A 186 2.88 -13.68 -2.61
CA MET A 186 2.78 -14.75 -1.60
C MET A 186 3.94 -15.75 -1.65
N GLU A 187 4.82 -15.70 -2.65
CA GLU A 187 5.96 -16.63 -2.78
C GLU A 187 7.18 -16.19 -1.96
N ASP A 188 7.32 -14.89 -1.66
CA ASP A 188 8.42 -14.38 -0.84
C ASP A 188 8.19 -14.67 0.65
N GLN A 189 8.76 -15.77 1.15
CA GLN A 189 8.62 -16.17 2.54
C GLN A 189 9.34 -15.19 3.49
N GLN A 190 10.47 -14.63 3.07
CA GLN A 190 11.28 -13.75 3.92
C GLN A 190 10.57 -12.41 4.15
N GLU A 191 10.02 -11.81 3.10
CA GLU A 191 9.24 -10.57 3.19
C GLU A 191 7.99 -10.76 4.05
N ARG A 192 7.27 -11.88 3.86
CA ARG A 192 6.10 -12.23 4.68
C ARG A 192 6.45 -12.40 6.15
N ASP A 193 7.56 -13.06 6.45
CA ASP A 193 8.00 -13.27 7.83
C ASP A 193 8.42 -11.94 8.48
N ALA A 194 9.03 -11.02 7.72
CA ALA A 194 9.36 -9.68 8.20
C ALA A 194 8.12 -8.83 8.48
N ILE A 195 7.14 -8.82 7.58
CA ILE A 195 5.84 -8.15 7.78
C ILE A 195 5.14 -8.69 9.03
N ARG A 196 5.11 -10.01 9.20
CA ARG A 196 4.51 -10.65 10.38
C ARG A 196 5.28 -10.34 11.66
N ALA A 197 6.60 -10.25 11.60
CA ALA A 197 7.40 -9.82 12.75
C ALA A 197 7.08 -8.38 13.15
N GLU A 198 6.92 -7.47 12.18
CA GLU A 198 6.49 -6.10 12.41
C GLU A 198 5.12 -6.07 13.11
N LEU A 199 4.12 -6.78 12.55
CA LEU A 199 2.78 -6.91 13.13
C LEU A 199 2.77 -7.46 14.56
N MET A 200 3.63 -8.44 14.86
CA MET A 200 3.74 -9.01 16.21
C MET A 200 4.35 -8.03 17.21
N SER A 201 5.26 -7.16 16.77
CA SER A 201 5.91 -6.17 17.63
C SER A 201 5.06 -4.91 17.85
N ALA A 202 4.05 -4.70 17.01
CA ALA A 202 3.20 -3.51 17.05
C ALA A 202 2.31 -3.47 18.30
N GLN A 203 2.28 -2.30 18.95
CA GLN A 203 1.35 -2.00 20.04
C GLN A 203 -0.06 -1.66 19.52
N GLN A 204 -0.14 -1.15 18.29
CA GLN A 204 -1.39 -0.88 17.61
C GLN A 204 -1.26 -1.28 16.13
N VAL A 205 -2.29 -1.92 15.58
CA VAL A 205 -2.41 -2.21 14.14
C VAL A 205 -3.67 -1.56 13.62
N ILE A 206 -3.53 -0.73 12.59
CA ILE A 206 -4.61 0.13 12.09
C ILE A 206 -4.85 -0.15 10.60
N PHE A 207 -6.05 -0.59 10.25
CA PHE A 207 -6.49 -0.82 8.87
C PHE A 207 -7.17 0.44 8.30
N LEU A 208 -6.49 1.17 7.44
CA LEU A 208 -7.00 2.42 6.83
C LEU A 208 -7.36 2.18 5.35
N GLY A 209 -8.62 2.43 4.99
CA GLY A 209 -9.09 2.29 3.60
C GLY A 209 -8.90 0.89 3.01
N PHE A 210 -8.99 -0.14 3.85
CA PHE A 210 -8.57 -1.49 3.51
C PHE A 210 -9.75 -2.39 3.09
N GLY A 211 -9.60 -3.12 1.98
CA GLY A 211 -10.68 -3.93 1.39
C GLY A 211 -10.90 -5.31 2.04
N PHE A 212 -10.06 -5.73 3.00
CA PHE A 212 -10.12 -7.03 3.68
C PHE A 212 -10.26 -8.26 2.76
N LEU A 213 -9.68 -8.17 1.54
CA LEU A 213 -9.64 -9.28 0.60
C LEU A 213 -8.88 -10.47 1.20
N GLU A 214 -9.36 -11.69 0.91
CA GLU A 214 -8.82 -12.91 1.52
C GLU A 214 -7.31 -13.07 1.28
N ALA A 215 -6.82 -12.75 0.08
CA ALA A 215 -5.39 -12.80 -0.24
C ALA A 215 -4.56 -11.88 0.67
N ASN A 216 -5.00 -10.63 0.86
CA ASN A 216 -4.31 -9.68 1.73
C ASN A 216 -4.35 -10.15 3.19
N MET A 217 -5.49 -10.68 3.64
CA MET A 217 -5.62 -11.21 5.00
C MET A 217 -4.76 -12.44 5.25
N ARG A 218 -4.59 -13.34 4.27
CA ARG A 218 -3.67 -14.48 4.36
C ARG A 218 -2.21 -14.04 4.50
N LEU A 219 -1.83 -12.94 3.84
CA LEU A 219 -0.49 -12.38 3.97
C LEU A 219 -0.23 -11.90 5.41
N LEU A 220 -1.20 -11.18 5.99
CA LEU A 220 -1.13 -10.63 7.34
C LEU A 220 -1.40 -11.66 8.44
N GLN A 221 -1.92 -12.85 8.10
CA GLN A 221 -2.30 -13.87 9.07
C GLN A 221 -1.11 -14.27 9.95
N LEU A 222 -1.29 -14.12 11.25
CA LEU A 222 -0.39 -14.62 12.27
C LEU A 222 -0.72 -16.10 12.50
N GLY A 223 0.32 -16.95 12.53
CA GLY A 223 0.15 -18.38 12.75
C GLY A 223 -0.55 -18.71 14.08
N PRO A 224 -0.99 -19.96 14.30
CA PRO A 224 -1.84 -20.34 15.44
C PRO A 224 -1.22 -20.03 16.82
N ASP A 225 0.11 -20.00 16.91
CA ASP A 225 0.84 -19.74 18.16
C ASP A 225 1.25 -18.26 18.32
N ARG A 226 0.81 -17.37 17.42
CA ARG A 226 1.22 -15.97 17.37
C ARG A 226 -0.01 -15.08 17.45
N SER A 227 -0.03 -14.18 18.43
CA SER A 227 -1.06 -13.15 18.55
C SER A 227 -0.41 -11.78 18.45
N ALA A 228 -1.06 -10.83 17.78
CA ALA A 228 -0.65 -9.44 17.91
C ALA A 228 -0.83 -9.00 19.36
N SER A 229 0.19 -8.40 19.95
CA SER A 229 0.15 -7.93 21.34
C SER A 229 -0.73 -6.69 21.54
N GLY A 230 -1.10 -6.03 20.44
CA GLY A 230 -1.64 -4.68 20.42
C GLY A 230 -3.16 -4.52 20.30
N TYR A 231 -3.58 -3.26 20.23
CA TYR A 231 -4.93 -2.83 19.90
C TYR A 231 -5.13 -2.86 18.38
N LEU A 232 -6.28 -3.33 17.91
CA LEU A 232 -6.61 -3.46 16.50
C LEU A 232 -7.70 -2.44 16.15
N MET A 233 -7.44 -1.58 15.16
CA MET A 233 -8.42 -0.62 14.67
C MET A 233 -8.62 -0.75 13.18
N GLY A 234 -9.80 -0.42 12.68
CA GLY A 234 -10.03 -0.43 11.25
C GLY A 234 -11.17 0.48 10.80
N THR A 235 -11.01 1.00 9.59
CA THR A 235 -12.07 1.72 8.88
C THR A 235 -12.88 0.75 8.03
N VAL A 236 -14.21 0.84 8.12
CA VAL A 236 -15.17 0.04 7.34
C VAL A 236 -16.17 0.96 6.62
N PHE A 237 -15.66 2.05 6.05
CA PHE A 237 -16.47 3.11 5.43
C PHE A 237 -17.45 2.56 4.39
N LYS A 238 -18.74 2.88 4.57
CA LYS A 238 -19.85 2.45 3.69
C LYS A 238 -20.01 0.92 3.56
N MET A 239 -19.40 0.15 4.44
CA MET A 239 -19.56 -1.31 4.47
C MET A 239 -20.89 -1.68 5.15
N PRO A 240 -21.72 -2.56 4.56
CA PRO A 240 -22.94 -3.04 5.20
C PRO A 240 -22.67 -3.84 6.49
N ASP A 241 -23.56 -3.79 7.47
CA ASP A 241 -23.38 -4.46 8.79
C ASP A 241 -23.04 -5.96 8.73
N PRO A 242 -23.64 -6.78 7.84
CA PRO A 242 -23.22 -8.18 7.70
C PRO A 242 -21.75 -8.33 7.30
N ASN A 243 -21.26 -7.46 6.43
CA ASN A 243 -19.86 -7.45 6.00
C ASN A 243 -18.93 -6.94 7.09
N VAL A 244 -19.36 -5.95 7.89
CA VAL A 244 -18.60 -5.50 9.07
C VAL A 244 -18.44 -6.64 10.08
N SER A 245 -19.50 -7.41 10.30
CA SER A 245 -19.48 -8.57 11.20
C SER A 245 -18.54 -9.66 10.68
N TYR A 246 -18.57 -9.93 9.37
CA TYR A 246 -17.64 -10.84 8.71
C TYR A 246 -16.19 -10.38 8.85
N VAL A 247 -15.89 -9.11 8.55
CA VAL A 247 -14.53 -8.54 8.66
C VAL A 247 -14.03 -8.58 10.09
N ARG A 248 -14.89 -8.29 11.07
CA ARG A 248 -14.54 -8.40 12.50
C ARG A 248 -14.07 -9.81 12.84
N ASN A 249 -14.82 -10.83 12.44
CA ASN A 249 -14.45 -12.23 12.66
C ASN A 249 -13.17 -12.59 11.91
N LEU A 250 -13.04 -12.13 10.66
CA LEU A 250 -11.84 -12.37 9.85
C LEU A 250 -10.59 -11.82 10.53
N ILE A 251 -10.58 -10.56 10.96
CA ILE A 251 -9.45 -9.97 11.69
C ILE A 251 -9.16 -10.74 12.98
N ALA A 252 -10.21 -11.05 13.76
CA ALA A 252 -10.05 -11.79 15.01
C ALA A 252 -9.41 -13.17 14.79
N THR A 253 -9.76 -13.87 13.70
CA THR A 253 -9.14 -15.15 13.35
C THR A 253 -7.74 -15.01 12.75
N SER A 254 -7.49 -13.96 11.96
CA SER A 254 -6.20 -13.73 11.29
C SER A 254 -5.11 -13.27 12.24
N PHE A 255 -5.44 -12.54 13.31
CA PHE A 255 -4.46 -12.03 14.28
C PHE A 255 -4.37 -12.91 15.55
N GLY A 256 -4.88 -14.13 15.42
CA GLY A 256 -4.81 -15.21 16.40
C GLY A 256 -5.84 -15.07 17.52
N PRO A 257 -6.25 -16.19 18.13
CA PRO A 257 -6.94 -16.12 19.41
C PRO A 257 -5.94 -15.54 20.42
N ALA A 258 -6.24 -14.44 21.10
CA ALA A 258 -5.65 -14.26 22.43
C ALA A 258 -5.94 -15.55 23.22
N LYS A 259 -5.10 -15.90 24.21
CA LYS A 259 -5.34 -17.05 25.10
C LYS A 259 -6.78 -17.08 25.69
N ASP A 260 -7.48 -15.94 25.63
CA ASP A 260 -8.91 -15.77 25.86
C ASP A 260 -9.57 -14.97 24.69
N PRO A 261 -10.54 -15.55 23.95
CA PRO A 261 -11.30 -14.85 22.90
C PRO A 261 -11.96 -13.55 23.38
N SER A 262 -12.30 -13.43 24.66
CA SER A 262 -12.90 -12.22 25.24
C SER A 262 -11.94 -11.01 25.23
N GLN A 263 -10.63 -11.23 25.17
CA GLN A 263 -9.64 -10.16 25.11
C GLN A 263 -9.42 -9.58 23.71
N ILE A 264 -9.68 -10.35 22.64
CA ILE A 264 -9.56 -9.85 21.25
C ILE A 264 -10.68 -8.88 20.95
N TYR A 265 -11.93 -9.25 21.28
CA TYR A 265 -13.09 -8.40 21.04
C TYR A 265 -13.07 -7.12 21.90
N ARG A 266 -12.34 -7.12 23.01
CA ARG A 266 -12.07 -5.91 23.81
C ARG A 266 -11.02 -4.99 23.19
N ARG A 267 -10.25 -5.47 22.21
CA ARG A 267 -9.13 -4.76 21.59
C ARG A 267 -9.36 -4.44 20.11
N LEU A 268 -10.46 -4.90 19.51
CA LEU A 268 -10.78 -4.68 18.09
C LEU A 268 -11.91 -3.64 17.93
N GLU A 269 -11.57 -2.52 17.31
CA GLU A 269 -12.51 -1.44 17.02
C GLU A 269 -12.62 -1.21 15.50
N LEU A 270 -13.84 -1.37 14.96
CA LEU A 270 -14.14 -1.07 13.57
C LEU A 270 -15.11 0.10 13.50
N VAL A 271 -14.78 1.11 12.68
CA VAL A 271 -15.55 2.35 12.61
C VAL A 271 -15.93 2.69 11.18
N ASN A 272 -17.15 3.19 11.01
CA ASN A 272 -17.68 3.59 9.71
C ASN A 272 -17.22 5.02 9.36
N LEU A 273 -15.92 5.20 9.17
CA LEU A 273 -15.28 6.47 8.82
C LEU A 273 -14.33 6.29 7.65
N SER A 274 -14.14 7.34 6.84
CA SER A 274 -13.04 7.37 5.88
C SER A 274 -11.69 7.35 6.61
N ALA A 275 -10.59 7.02 5.93
CA ALA A 275 -9.25 7.08 6.52
C ALA A 275 -8.89 8.50 7.02
N SER A 276 -9.37 9.52 6.32
CA SER A 276 -9.20 10.92 6.70
C SER A 276 -9.96 11.26 7.98
N ASP A 277 -11.24 10.91 8.05
CA ASP A 277 -12.07 11.18 9.23
C ASP A 277 -11.61 10.37 10.44
N PHE A 278 -11.14 9.14 10.23
CA PHE A 278 -10.55 8.32 11.27
C PHE A 278 -9.39 9.04 11.97
N LEU A 279 -8.42 9.56 11.22
CA LEU A 279 -7.28 10.27 11.82
C LEU A 279 -7.66 11.60 12.49
N TRP A 280 -8.77 12.21 12.06
CA TRP A 280 -9.34 13.36 12.75
C TRP A 280 -9.95 13.00 14.10
N HIS A 281 -10.77 11.96 14.15
CA HIS A 281 -11.52 11.60 15.35
C HIS A 281 -10.72 10.75 16.35
N TYR A 282 -9.81 9.89 15.87
CA TYR A 282 -9.06 8.93 16.68
C TYR A 282 -7.63 9.36 16.97
N GLY A 283 -7.17 10.52 16.49
CA GLY A 283 -5.78 10.96 16.62
C GLY A 283 -5.25 11.02 18.06
N GLN A 284 -6.11 11.17 19.09
CA GLN A 284 -5.69 11.08 20.49
C GLN A 284 -5.46 9.64 20.96
N VAL A 285 -6.27 8.69 20.48
CA VAL A 285 -6.11 7.26 20.79
C VAL A 285 -4.85 6.69 20.13
N LEU A 286 -4.46 7.24 18.98
CA LEU A 286 -3.21 6.87 18.30
C LEU A 286 -1.94 7.32 19.05
N ARG A 287 -2.07 8.16 20.10
CA ARG A 287 -0.94 8.63 20.91
C ARG A 287 -0.67 7.78 22.15
N SER A 288 -1.65 6.99 22.59
CA SER A 288 -1.59 6.20 23.83
C SER A 288 -1.00 4.82 23.62
#